data_AF-A0A7C6ME97-F1
#
_entry.id   AF-A0A7C6ME97-F1
#
_cell.length_a   1.000
_cell.length_b   1.000
_cell.length_c   1.000
_cell.angle_alpha   90.00
_cell.angle_beta   90.00
_cell.angle_gamma   90.00
#
_symmetry.space_group_name_H-M   'P 1'
#
loop_
_entity.id
_entity.type
_entity.pdbx_description
1 polymer ?
#
loop_
_entity_poly.entity_id
_entity_poly.type
_entity_poly.pdbx_seq_one_letter_code
_entity_poly.pdbx_strand_id
1 'polypeptide(L)'
;MKKFIICIAFLVSAAFFAAADLSIGPKDIFITQSPEGGYHLYIRKKPGIDSVLLTETTRDPELKADNYAYRSLSYHPVNGDEKRMLDGAFIPPEKNLWSLIDSTPELTTPIGEAFHIWIPYVIAYGYEWSRQAEVQVLDGTYLNIRAFEKPYGDYSGAFTDNPYRLRVTQKPIVGTLPVDTIYMEETVKTFSSLAEKTSGQVLYAKTPQDVIPVIKSVLQNPGPRPLELVFVIDATESMVDEIKEVREMIEPMLKEMLPSWPAWRVALVLYKDYFEDFLTRVACNFTDDLTVFRKSLNNFRVQGGRDIPEAVYEGLDTALALPWIPGSDRKIILIGDAPPHPKPRGRITQEMVENAAKEKSVQMNVIILPHGNTY
;
A
#
# COMPACT_ATOMS: atom_id res chain seq x y z
N MET A 1 -8.39 -75.22 -51.03
CA MET A 1 -8.30 -73.75 -51.08
C MET A 1 -8.83 -73.17 -49.76
N LYS A 2 -7.95 -72.70 -48.87
CA LYS A 2 -8.31 -72.11 -47.58
C LYS A 2 -8.71 -70.65 -47.81
N LYS A 3 -9.94 -70.26 -47.45
CA LYS A 3 -10.37 -68.86 -47.44
C LYS A 3 -9.99 -68.24 -46.09
N PHE A 4 -9.00 -67.35 -46.11
CA PHE A 4 -8.68 -66.49 -44.98
C PHE A 4 -9.70 -65.33 -44.96
N ILE A 5 -10.51 -65.24 -43.92
CA ILE A 5 -11.32 -64.05 -43.63
C ILE A 5 -10.43 -63.16 -42.77
N ILE A 6 -10.02 -62.03 -43.32
CA ILE A 6 -9.27 -60.99 -42.60
C ILE A 6 -10.31 -60.15 -41.85
N CYS A 7 -10.37 -60.31 -40.52
CA CYS A 7 -11.06 -59.37 -39.65
C CYS A 7 -10.16 -58.13 -39.45
N ILE A 8 -10.57 -57.01 -40.04
CA ILE A 8 -9.98 -55.69 -39.74
C ILE A 8 -10.61 -55.21 -38.43
N ALA A 9 -9.85 -55.25 -37.35
CA ALA A 9 -10.23 -54.63 -36.08
C ALA A 9 -9.99 -53.11 -36.19
N PHE A 10 -11.07 -52.32 -36.20
CA PHE A 10 -10.99 -50.87 -36.01
C PHE A 10 -10.67 -50.59 -34.54
N LEU A 11 -9.40 -50.27 -34.27
CA LEU A 11 -8.97 -49.72 -32.99
C LEU A 11 -9.33 -48.24 -32.98
N VAL A 12 -10.53 -47.91 -32.49
CA VAL A 12 -10.90 -46.52 -32.19
C VAL A 12 -10.16 -46.15 -30.90
N SER A 13 -9.02 -45.47 -31.01
CA SER A 13 -8.40 -44.84 -29.85
C SER A 13 -9.30 -43.68 -29.43
N ALA A 14 -10.08 -43.86 -28.37
CA ALA A 14 -10.69 -42.73 -27.68
C ALA A 14 -9.56 -41.90 -27.07
N ALA A 15 -9.15 -40.83 -27.76
CA ALA A 15 -8.34 -39.80 -27.15
C ALA A 15 -9.20 -39.14 -26.06
N PHE A 16 -8.98 -39.53 -24.81
CA PHE A 16 -9.47 -38.77 -23.68
C PHE A 16 -8.74 -37.43 -23.69
N PHE A 17 -9.37 -36.39 -24.24
CA PHE A 17 -8.98 -35.02 -23.94
C PHE A 17 -9.30 -34.81 -22.45
N ALA A 18 -8.28 -34.90 -21.60
CA ALA A 18 -8.42 -34.47 -20.22
C ALA A 18 -8.71 -32.96 -20.26
N ALA A 19 -9.80 -32.53 -19.62
CA ALA A 19 -10.11 -31.11 -19.50
C ALA A 19 -8.90 -30.38 -18.88
N ALA A 20 -8.59 -29.19 -19.39
CA ALA A 20 -7.49 -28.38 -18.86
C ALA A 20 -7.72 -28.12 -17.36
N ASP A 21 -6.70 -28.36 -16.54
CA ASP A 21 -6.75 -28.04 -15.11
C ASP A 21 -6.54 -26.53 -14.93
N LEU A 22 -7.65 -25.80 -14.81
CA LEU A 22 -7.68 -24.35 -14.62
C LEU A 22 -7.62 -23.93 -13.14
N SER A 23 -7.28 -24.86 -12.23
CA SER A 23 -7.13 -24.54 -10.82
C SER A 23 -5.84 -23.76 -10.54
N ILE A 24 -5.93 -22.77 -9.65
CA ILE A 24 -4.79 -21.97 -9.17
C ILE A 24 -4.74 -22.14 -7.65
N GLY A 25 -3.64 -22.72 -7.16
CA GLY A 25 -3.43 -22.93 -5.73
C GLY A 25 -2.56 -21.84 -5.09
N PRO A 26 -2.44 -21.82 -3.75
CA PRO A 26 -1.60 -20.85 -3.04
C PRO A 26 -0.12 -20.87 -3.43
N LYS A 27 0.40 -21.98 -3.97
CA LYS A 27 1.80 -22.11 -4.43
C LYS A 27 2.03 -21.55 -5.84
N ASP A 28 0.94 -21.24 -6.54
CA ASP A 28 0.96 -20.70 -7.89
C ASP A 28 0.89 -19.17 -7.88
N ILE A 29 0.74 -18.56 -6.70
CA ILE A 29 0.58 -17.11 -6.53
C ILE A 29 1.79 -16.57 -5.77
N PHE A 30 2.28 -15.43 -6.25
CA PHE A 30 3.23 -14.61 -5.51
C PHE A 30 2.80 -13.15 -5.62
N ILE A 31 2.84 -12.42 -4.51
CA ILE A 31 2.44 -11.03 -4.46
C ILE A 31 3.51 -10.21 -3.76
N THR A 32 3.68 -8.98 -4.21
CA THR A 32 4.54 -7.98 -3.57
C THR A 32 3.82 -6.65 -3.59
N GLN A 33 4.02 -5.86 -2.54
CA GLN A 33 3.57 -4.48 -2.48
C GLN A 33 4.66 -3.57 -3.05
N SER A 34 4.25 -2.56 -3.80
CA SER A 34 5.14 -1.65 -4.50
C SER A 34 4.93 -0.20 -4.05
N PRO A 35 6.02 0.58 -3.88
CA PRO A 35 5.94 2.02 -3.63
C PRO A 35 5.29 2.80 -4.79
N GLU A 36 5.03 2.18 -5.94
CA GLU A 36 4.21 2.73 -7.04
C GLU A 36 2.72 2.86 -6.69
N GLY A 37 2.28 2.37 -5.52
CA GLY A 37 0.92 2.57 -5.01
C GLY A 37 -0.04 1.40 -5.27
N GLY A 38 0.47 0.17 -5.15
CA GLY A 38 -0.30 -1.03 -5.43
C GLY A 38 0.49 -2.32 -5.24
N TYR A 39 0.05 -3.38 -5.91
CA TYR A 39 0.58 -4.72 -5.79
C TYR A 39 0.95 -5.30 -7.15
N HIS A 40 2.06 -6.02 -7.21
CA HIS A 40 2.34 -6.95 -8.31
C HIS A 40 1.84 -8.33 -7.94
N LEU A 41 0.86 -8.84 -8.68
CA LEU A 41 0.36 -10.20 -8.55
C LEU A 41 0.92 -11.06 -9.67
N TYR A 42 1.71 -12.06 -9.31
CA TYR A 42 2.22 -13.07 -10.22
C TYR A 42 1.44 -14.38 -10.07
N ILE A 43 0.99 -14.94 -11.19
CA ILE A 43 0.22 -16.19 -11.25
C ILE A 43 0.94 -17.15 -12.18
N ARG A 44 1.44 -18.28 -11.67
CA ARG A 44 2.20 -19.27 -12.42
C ARG A 44 1.46 -19.69 -13.70
N LYS A 45 2.18 -19.67 -14.83
CA LYS A 45 1.68 -20.20 -16.11
C LYS A 45 1.63 -21.72 -16.03
N LYS A 46 0.44 -22.28 -15.79
CA LYS A 46 0.20 -23.73 -15.86
C LYS A 46 -0.15 -24.15 -17.29
N PRO A 47 0.15 -25.41 -17.69
CA PRO A 47 -0.36 -25.97 -18.92
C PRO A 47 -1.89 -25.88 -18.98
N GLY A 48 -2.42 -25.34 -20.07
CA GLY A 48 -3.86 -25.21 -20.29
C GLY A 48 -4.51 -23.94 -19.71
N ILE A 49 -3.79 -23.08 -19.00
CA ILE A 49 -4.26 -21.73 -18.64
C ILE A 49 -3.59 -20.73 -19.57
N ASP A 50 -4.31 -20.08 -20.48
CA ASP A 50 -3.73 -19.15 -21.47
C ASP A 50 -4.08 -17.68 -21.21
N SER A 51 -4.98 -17.39 -20.26
CA SER A 51 -5.10 -16.05 -19.67
C SER A 51 -5.71 -16.08 -18.28
N VAL A 52 -5.52 -15.00 -17.53
CA VAL A 52 -6.07 -14.77 -16.20
C VAL A 52 -6.72 -13.39 -16.11
N LEU A 53 -7.82 -13.28 -15.35
CA LEU A 53 -8.57 -12.04 -15.15
C LEU A 53 -8.99 -11.91 -13.69
N LEU A 54 -8.80 -10.73 -13.09
CA LEU A 54 -9.39 -10.44 -11.80
C LEU A 54 -10.84 -10.01 -11.96
N THR A 55 -11.71 -10.65 -11.20
CA THR A 55 -13.15 -10.38 -11.20
C THR A 55 -13.65 -10.15 -9.79
N GLU A 56 -14.73 -9.37 -9.70
CA GLU A 56 -15.39 -9.11 -8.44
C GLU A 56 -16.08 -10.36 -7.88
N THR A 57 -16.18 -10.46 -6.55
CA THR A 57 -16.62 -11.67 -5.86
C THR A 57 -18.12 -11.69 -5.54
N THR A 58 -18.85 -10.62 -5.84
CA THR A 58 -20.28 -10.47 -5.56
C THR A 58 -21.08 -11.11 -6.69
N ARG A 59 -21.56 -12.32 -6.42
CA ARG A 59 -22.53 -12.97 -7.30
C ARG A 59 -23.84 -12.17 -7.26
N ASP A 60 -24.41 -11.93 -8.44
CA ASP A 60 -25.76 -11.35 -8.54
C ASP A 60 -26.74 -12.19 -7.70
N PRO A 61 -27.45 -11.61 -6.72
CA PRO A 61 -28.45 -12.33 -5.92
C PRO A 61 -29.53 -13.00 -6.76
N GLU A 62 -29.84 -12.46 -7.94
CA GLU A 62 -30.82 -13.01 -8.87
C GLU A 62 -30.22 -14.00 -9.89
N LEU A 63 -28.89 -14.20 -9.86
CA LEU A 63 -28.14 -15.07 -10.77
C LEU A 63 -28.25 -14.70 -12.26
N LYS A 64 -28.57 -13.44 -12.58
CA LYS A 64 -28.79 -12.98 -13.96
C LYS A 64 -27.54 -12.33 -14.58
N ALA A 65 -26.70 -11.69 -13.78
CA ALA A 65 -25.48 -11.04 -14.24
C ALA A 65 -24.20 -11.78 -13.83
N ASP A 66 -23.29 -11.93 -14.78
CA ASP A 66 -21.93 -12.45 -14.54
C ASP A 66 -21.12 -11.51 -13.64
N ASN A 67 -20.02 -12.04 -13.09
CA ASN A 67 -19.06 -11.24 -12.36
C ASN A 67 -18.35 -10.22 -13.27
N TYR A 68 -18.28 -8.96 -12.83
CA TYR A 68 -17.55 -7.94 -13.57
C TYR A 68 -16.04 -8.12 -13.39
N ALA A 69 -15.30 -7.89 -14.47
CA ALA A 69 -13.86 -7.69 -14.36
C ALA A 69 -13.54 -6.44 -13.55
N TYR A 70 -12.51 -6.56 -12.71
CA TYR A 70 -11.86 -5.39 -12.15
C TYR A 70 -11.04 -4.66 -13.21
N ARG A 71 -10.91 -3.35 -13.03
CA ARG A 71 -10.08 -2.46 -13.84
C ARG A 71 -9.33 -1.47 -12.96
N SER A 72 -8.18 -1.02 -13.45
CA SER A 72 -7.51 0.17 -12.96
C SER A 72 -8.30 1.42 -13.33
N LEU A 73 -8.15 2.49 -12.54
CA LEU A 73 -8.68 3.82 -12.82
C LEU A 73 -7.73 4.68 -13.66
N SER A 74 -6.50 4.21 -13.87
CA SER A 74 -5.46 4.85 -14.67
C SER A 74 -4.68 3.81 -15.47
N TYR A 75 -4.05 4.26 -16.56
CA TYR A 75 -3.15 3.41 -17.33
C TYR A 75 -1.94 2.99 -16.47
N HIS A 76 -1.56 1.71 -16.58
CA HIS A 76 -0.31 1.17 -16.05
C HIS A 76 0.24 0.16 -17.07
N PRO A 77 1.53 0.20 -17.44
CA PRO A 77 2.07 -0.59 -18.55
C PRO A 77 1.88 -2.10 -18.38
N VAL A 78 1.87 -2.63 -17.14
CA VAL A 78 1.66 -4.07 -16.88
C VAL A 78 0.32 -4.59 -17.39
N ASN A 79 -0.76 -3.80 -17.27
CA ASN A 79 -2.10 -4.25 -17.68
C ASN A 79 -2.65 -3.45 -18.88
N GLY A 80 -2.14 -2.25 -19.09
CA GLY A 80 -2.79 -1.21 -19.89
C GLY A 80 -2.80 -1.51 -21.38
N ASP A 81 -1.81 -2.27 -21.85
CA ASP A 81 -1.67 -2.69 -23.25
C ASP A 81 -2.24 -4.09 -23.50
N GLU A 82 -2.65 -4.79 -22.45
CA GLU A 82 -3.16 -6.15 -22.55
C GLU A 82 -4.55 -6.17 -23.20
N LYS A 83 -4.73 -7.06 -24.18
CA LYS A 83 -5.98 -7.18 -24.91
C LYS A 83 -6.99 -7.98 -24.10
N ARG A 84 -8.25 -7.52 -24.14
CA ARG A 84 -9.37 -8.24 -23.56
C ARG A 84 -10.47 -8.45 -24.56
N MET A 85 -11.00 -9.67 -24.61
CA MET A 85 -12.21 -10.00 -25.33
C MET A 85 -13.43 -9.86 -24.41
N LEU A 86 -14.50 -9.27 -24.93
CA LEU A 86 -15.81 -9.20 -24.29
C LEU A 86 -16.88 -9.40 -25.37
N ASP A 87 -17.81 -10.31 -25.13
CA ASP A 87 -18.88 -10.66 -26.08
C ASP A 87 -18.36 -11.03 -27.49
N GLY A 88 -17.23 -11.73 -27.55
CA GLY A 88 -16.62 -12.20 -28.80
C GLY A 88 -15.84 -11.13 -29.60
N ALA A 89 -15.70 -9.92 -29.06
CA ALA A 89 -14.93 -8.85 -29.70
C ALA A 89 -13.85 -8.30 -28.76
N PHE A 90 -12.73 -7.83 -29.31
CA PHE A 90 -11.74 -7.12 -28.52
C PHE A 90 -12.26 -5.75 -28.08
N ILE A 91 -12.03 -5.40 -26.82
CA ILE A 91 -12.30 -4.07 -26.31
C ILE A 91 -11.31 -3.10 -26.97
N PRO A 92 -11.79 -2.05 -27.66
CA PRO A 92 -10.89 -1.09 -28.28
C PRO A 92 -10.11 -0.27 -27.24
N PRO A 93 -8.79 -0.03 -27.43
CA PRO A 93 -7.96 0.70 -26.48
C PRO A 93 -8.48 2.11 -26.14
N GLU A 94 -9.13 2.78 -27.09
CA GLU A 94 -9.69 4.13 -26.92
C GLU A 94 -10.82 4.20 -25.88
N LYS A 95 -11.37 3.05 -25.45
CA LYS A 95 -12.34 2.99 -24.34
C LYS A 95 -11.69 3.20 -22.97
N ASN A 96 -10.36 3.16 -22.87
CA ASN A 96 -9.61 3.33 -21.62
C ASN A 96 -10.10 2.39 -20.50
N LEU A 97 -10.46 1.15 -20.86
CA LEU A 97 -10.88 0.11 -19.93
C LEU A 97 -9.71 -0.80 -19.57
N TRP A 98 -8.82 -0.32 -18.69
CA TRP A 98 -7.61 -1.01 -18.24
C TRP A 98 -7.96 -2.19 -17.31
N SER A 99 -8.42 -3.29 -17.91
CA SER A 99 -8.83 -4.49 -17.19
C SER A 99 -7.63 -5.12 -16.48
N LEU A 100 -7.85 -5.70 -15.30
CA LEU A 100 -6.81 -6.45 -14.59
C LEU A 100 -6.74 -7.87 -15.17
N ILE A 101 -6.17 -7.97 -16.37
CA ILE A 101 -6.08 -9.18 -17.19
C ILE A 101 -4.62 -9.38 -17.62
N ASP A 102 -4.23 -10.63 -17.82
CA ASP A 102 -2.99 -10.96 -18.50
C ASP A 102 -3.12 -12.25 -19.34
N SER A 103 -2.64 -12.22 -20.58
CA SER A 103 -2.54 -13.36 -21.51
C SER A 103 -1.11 -13.54 -22.03
N THR A 104 -0.18 -12.71 -21.59
CA THR A 104 1.19 -12.62 -22.10
C THR A 104 2.18 -12.93 -20.97
N PRO A 105 2.34 -14.21 -20.59
CA PRO A 105 3.17 -14.57 -19.45
C PRO A 105 4.63 -14.14 -19.63
N GLU A 106 5.23 -13.67 -18.54
CA GLU A 106 6.64 -13.33 -18.46
C GLU A 106 7.46 -14.58 -18.07
N LEU A 107 8.61 -14.79 -18.72
CA LEU A 107 9.45 -15.98 -18.50
C LEU A 107 10.25 -15.93 -17.19
N THR A 108 10.59 -14.73 -16.73
CA THR A 108 11.50 -14.50 -15.60
C THR A 108 10.83 -13.64 -14.54
N THR A 109 9.95 -14.26 -13.75
CA THR A 109 9.31 -13.66 -12.58
C THR A 109 9.84 -14.29 -11.28
N PRO A 110 9.49 -13.77 -10.08
CA PRO A 110 9.87 -14.38 -8.80
C PRO A 110 9.45 -15.86 -8.64
N ILE A 111 8.48 -16.32 -9.43
CA ILE A 111 8.00 -17.70 -9.43
C ILE A 111 8.22 -18.45 -10.75
N GLY A 112 9.08 -17.96 -11.64
CA GLY A 112 9.36 -18.56 -12.95
C GLY A 112 8.47 -17.98 -14.06
N GLU A 113 7.96 -18.81 -14.96
CA GLU A 113 7.01 -18.36 -15.98
C GLU A 113 5.64 -18.07 -15.34
N ALA A 114 5.17 -16.83 -15.43
CA ALA A 114 3.94 -16.40 -14.78
C ALA A 114 3.26 -15.26 -15.53
N PHE A 115 1.94 -15.22 -15.41
CA PHE A 115 1.17 -14.03 -15.68
C PHE A 115 1.44 -12.97 -14.62
N HIS A 116 1.39 -11.70 -14.99
CA HIS A 116 1.71 -10.56 -14.15
C HIS A 116 0.60 -9.50 -14.24
N ILE A 117 -0.05 -9.24 -13.10
CA ILE A 117 -1.12 -8.25 -12.98
C ILE A 117 -0.72 -7.19 -11.97
N TRP A 118 -0.75 -5.93 -12.39
CA TRP A 118 -0.70 -4.78 -11.49
C TRP A 118 -2.06 -4.53 -10.82
N ILE A 119 -2.10 -4.32 -9.51
CA ILE A 119 -3.33 -4.03 -8.78
C ILE A 119 -3.13 -2.73 -7.99
N PRO A 120 -3.65 -1.58 -8.43
CA PRO A 120 -3.57 -0.35 -7.64
C PRO A 120 -4.40 -0.45 -6.35
N TYR A 121 -4.12 0.39 -5.35
CA TYR A 121 -4.90 0.43 -4.10
C TYR A 121 -6.38 0.75 -4.29
N VAL A 122 -6.78 1.32 -5.43
CA VAL A 122 -8.18 1.56 -5.79
C VAL A 122 -8.44 1.01 -7.19
N ILE A 123 -9.34 0.02 -7.25
CA ILE A 123 -9.81 -0.60 -8.50
C ILE A 123 -11.31 -0.35 -8.66
N ALA A 124 -11.83 -0.52 -9.86
CA ALA A 124 -13.27 -0.41 -10.12
C ALA A 124 -13.80 -1.63 -10.86
N TYR A 125 -15.10 -1.88 -10.74
CA TYR A 125 -15.83 -2.85 -11.55
C TYR A 125 -17.16 -2.26 -12.02
N GLY A 126 -17.77 -2.90 -13.03
CA GLY A 126 -19.10 -2.49 -13.50
C GLY A 126 -19.10 -1.25 -14.38
N TYR A 127 -20.28 -0.78 -14.76
CA TYR A 127 -20.46 0.39 -15.64
C TYR A 127 -21.60 1.28 -15.15
N GLU A 128 -21.65 2.54 -15.59
CA GLU A 128 -22.66 3.52 -15.15
C GLU A 128 -24.11 3.07 -15.31
N TRP A 129 -24.39 2.29 -16.35
CA TRP A 129 -25.72 1.73 -16.65
C TRP A 129 -25.99 0.40 -15.92
N SER A 130 -25.14 0.00 -14.97
CA SER A 130 -25.21 -1.30 -14.28
C SER A 130 -24.69 -1.19 -12.84
N ARG A 131 -24.62 -2.30 -12.11
CA ARG A 131 -23.93 -2.29 -10.80
C ARG A 131 -22.46 -1.93 -11.04
N GLN A 132 -21.97 -0.97 -10.28
CA GLN A 132 -20.57 -0.54 -10.30
C GLN A 132 -20.15 -0.05 -8.92
N ALA A 133 -18.87 -0.19 -8.62
CA ALA A 133 -18.27 0.43 -7.45
C ALA A 133 -16.75 0.55 -7.63
N GLU A 134 -16.16 1.43 -6.84
CA GLU A 134 -14.73 1.42 -6.54
C GLU A 134 -14.48 0.58 -5.29
N VAL A 135 -13.39 -0.19 -5.32
CA VAL A 135 -12.96 -1.07 -4.24
C VAL A 135 -11.56 -0.66 -3.83
N GLN A 136 -11.37 -0.44 -2.53
CA GLN A 136 -10.05 -0.27 -1.95
C GLN A 136 -9.42 -1.65 -1.73
N VAL A 137 -8.22 -1.88 -2.28
CA VAL A 137 -7.49 -3.14 -2.20
C VAL A 137 -6.51 -3.06 -1.03
N LEU A 138 -6.80 -3.83 0.02
CA LEU A 138 -6.12 -3.82 1.31
C LEU A 138 -5.81 -5.27 1.71
N ASP A 139 -5.03 -5.47 2.78
CA ASP A 139 -4.91 -6.81 3.35
C ASP A 139 -6.29 -7.39 3.68
N GLY A 140 -6.52 -8.61 3.19
CA GLY A 140 -7.76 -9.33 3.38
C GLY A 140 -8.87 -9.05 2.40
N THR A 141 -8.66 -8.16 1.41
CA THR A 141 -9.54 -8.03 0.26
C THR A 141 -9.68 -9.39 -0.44
N TYR A 142 -10.94 -9.79 -0.69
CA TYR A 142 -11.24 -10.98 -1.48
C TYR A 142 -11.29 -10.60 -2.95
N LEU A 143 -10.54 -11.34 -3.76
CA LEU A 143 -10.46 -11.23 -5.20
C LEU A 143 -10.79 -12.60 -5.80
N ASN A 144 -11.25 -12.63 -7.03
CA ASN A 144 -11.40 -13.88 -7.76
C ASN A 144 -10.50 -13.88 -9.00
N ILE A 145 -9.58 -14.86 -9.07
CA ILE A 145 -8.72 -15.07 -10.22
C ILE A 145 -9.43 -16.03 -11.16
N ARG A 146 -9.98 -15.51 -12.25
CA ARG A 146 -10.59 -16.33 -13.30
C ARG A 146 -9.50 -16.78 -14.26
N ALA A 147 -9.27 -18.08 -14.32
CA ALA A 147 -8.35 -18.71 -15.26
C ALA A 147 -9.11 -19.17 -16.50
N PHE A 148 -8.56 -18.92 -17.69
CA PHE A 148 -9.16 -19.29 -18.96
C PHE A 148 -8.29 -20.28 -19.72
N GLU A 149 -8.93 -21.23 -20.40
CA GLU A 149 -8.29 -22.13 -21.35
C GLU A 149 -7.73 -21.39 -22.57
N LYS A 150 -8.36 -20.26 -22.93
CA LYS A 150 -8.01 -19.44 -24.09
C LYS A 150 -7.38 -18.11 -23.66
N PRO A 151 -6.61 -17.45 -24.54
CA PRO A 151 -6.06 -16.13 -24.26
C PRO A 151 -7.15 -15.05 -24.22
N TYR A 152 -6.81 -13.86 -23.70
CA TYR A 152 -7.60 -12.63 -23.72
C TYR A 152 -8.93 -12.67 -22.98
N GLY A 153 -9.11 -13.62 -22.05
CA GLY A 153 -10.38 -13.80 -21.34
C GLY A 153 -11.52 -14.26 -22.26
N ASP A 154 -11.20 -15.06 -23.27
CA ASP A 154 -12.18 -15.56 -24.24
C ASP A 154 -13.11 -16.62 -23.62
N TYR A 155 -14.36 -16.21 -23.39
CA TYR A 155 -15.45 -17.03 -22.83
C TYR A 155 -15.97 -18.14 -23.77
N SER A 156 -15.46 -18.25 -24.99
CA SER A 156 -15.76 -19.40 -25.87
C SER A 156 -14.98 -20.67 -25.49
N GLY A 157 -14.00 -20.58 -24.59
CA GLY A 157 -13.31 -21.71 -23.97
C GLY A 157 -13.78 -21.97 -22.53
N ALA A 158 -13.23 -23.00 -21.89
CA ALA A 158 -13.50 -23.24 -20.47
C ALA A 158 -12.85 -22.15 -19.60
N PHE A 159 -13.47 -21.84 -18.47
CA PHE A 159 -12.89 -20.99 -17.43
C PHE A 159 -13.19 -21.55 -16.03
N THR A 160 -12.39 -21.15 -15.04
CA THR A 160 -12.62 -21.49 -13.64
C THR A 160 -12.29 -20.33 -12.73
N ASP A 161 -13.15 -20.10 -11.75
CA ASP A 161 -12.99 -19.09 -10.72
C ASP A 161 -12.16 -19.66 -9.55
N ASN A 162 -11.06 -18.96 -9.22
CA ASN A 162 -10.18 -19.30 -8.12
C ASN A 162 -10.22 -18.18 -7.08
N PRO A 163 -11.02 -18.32 -6.00
CA PRO A 163 -11.08 -17.33 -4.93
C PRO A 163 -9.73 -17.15 -4.25
N TYR A 164 -9.30 -15.90 -4.13
CA TYR A 164 -8.05 -15.51 -3.51
C TYR A 164 -8.30 -14.44 -2.45
N ARG A 165 -7.72 -14.62 -1.27
CA ARG A 165 -7.73 -13.60 -0.23
C ARG A 165 -6.35 -12.97 -0.17
N LEU A 166 -6.29 -11.67 -0.43
CA LEU A 166 -5.04 -10.91 -0.37
C LEU A 166 -4.45 -10.99 1.03
N ARG A 167 -3.16 -11.31 1.09
CA ARG A 167 -2.37 -11.42 2.32
C ARG A 167 -1.02 -10.78 2.07
N VAL A 168 -0.73 -9.70 2.80
CA VAL A 168 0.47 -8.89 2.63
C VAL A 168 1.01 -8.45 3.99
N THR A 169 2.29 -8.11 4.05
CA THR A 169 3.03 -7.65 5.22
C THR A 169 4.06 -6.60 4.82
N GLN A 170 4.37 -5.64 5.69
CA GLN A 170 5.40 -4.64 5.37
C GLN A 170 6.84 -5.13 5.51
N LYS A 171 7.05 -6.46 5.56
CA LYS A 171 8.38 -7.04 5.62
C LYS A 171 9.14 -6.72 4.33
N PRO A 172 10.34 -6.10 4.40
CA PRO A 172 11.13 -5.79 3.21
C PRO A 172 11.56 -7.04 2.44
N ILE A 173 11.58 -6.93 1.11
CA ILE A 173 12.15 -7.96 0.23
C ILE A 173 13.67 -7.79 0.17
N VAL A 174 14.40 -8.75 0.76
CA VAL A 174 15.87 -8.71 0.83
C VAL A 174 16.48 -8.94 -0.57
N GLY A 175 17.34 -8.02 -1.02
CA GLY A 175 18.16 -8.21 -2.23
C GLY A 175 17.68 -7.47 -3.49
N THR A 176 16.62 -6.66 -3.42
CA THR A 176 16.36 -5.64 -4.44
C THR A 176 17.37 -4.50 -4.31
N LEU A 177 17.73 -3.86 -5.44
CA LEU A 177 18.58 -2.65 -5.54
C LEU A 177 18.27 -1.62 -4.44
N PRO A 178 19.24 -0.77 -4.03
CA PRO A 178 19.16 -0.07 -2.75
C PRO A 178 17.82 0.64 -2.59
N VAL A 179 17.14 0.33 -1.48
CA VAL A 179 15.89 0.96 -1.03
C VAL A 179 16.08 2.48 -0.82
N ASP A 180 17.32 2.94 -0.88
CA ASP A 180 17.88 4.18 -0.36
C ASP A 180 17.46 5.48 -1.07
N THR A 181 16.49 5.50 -2.01
CA THR A 181 15.97 6.76 -2.58
C THR A 181 14.51 6.77 -3.07
N ILE A 182 13.77 5.65 -3.03
CA ILE A 182 12.39 5.66 -3.58
C ILE A 182 11.45 6.21 -2.51
N TYR A 183 11.07 7.47 -2.67
CA TYR A 183 9.98 8.08 -1.92
C TYR A 183 8.68 7.83 -2.67
N MET A 184 7.69 7.27 -2.00
CA MET A 184 6.38 7.07 -2.60
C MET A 184 5.77 8.41 -3.02
N GLU A 185 5.32 8.50 -4.27
CA GLU A 185 4.81 9.76 -4.83
C GLU A 185 3.64 10.32 -4.02
N GLU A 186 2.72 9.45 -3.58
CA GLU A 186 1.58 9.88 -2.77
C GLU A 186 2.01 10.33 -1.36
N THR A 187 3.05 9.73 -0.76
CA THR A 187 3.62 10.22 0.52
C THR A 187 4.18 11.61 0.32
N VAL A 188 5.01 11.81 -0.71
CA VAL A 188 5.60 13.12 -1.02
C VAL A 188 4.51 14.16 -1.23
N LYS A 189 3.49 13.85 -2.03
CA LYS A 189 2.38 14.76 -2.32
C LYS A 189 1.58 15.12 -1.08
N THR A 190 1.16 14.14 -0.29
CA THR A 190 0.33 14.37 0.91
C THR A 190 1.09 15.08 2.01
N PHE A 191 2.33 14.67 2.29
CA PHE A 191 3.17 15.29 3.31
C PHE A 191 3.56 16.72 2.90
N SER A 192 3.87 16.95 1.62
CA SER A 192 4.14 18.30 1.11
C SER A 192 2.94 19.23 1.29
N SER A 193 1.72 18.76 0.99
CA SER A 193 0.50 19.54 1.24
C SER A 193 0.37 19.93 2.71
N LEU A 194 0.58 19.00 3.65
CA LEU A 194 0.50 19.27 5.09
C LEU A 194 1.49 20.36 5.52
N ALA A 195 2.73 20.26 5.06
CA ALA A 195 3.77 21.24 5.39
C ALA A 195 3.48 22.62 4.79
N GLU A 196 3.16 22.69 3.49
CA GLU A 196 2.85 23.94 2.80
C GLU A 196 1.66 24.67 3.45
N LYS A 197 0.59 23.94 3.76
CA LYS A 197 -0.64 24.49 4.34
C LYS A 197 -0.45 25.00 5.76
N THR A 198 0.61 24.60 6.44
CA THR A 198 0.92 25.00 7.83
C THR A 198 2.21 25.80 7.97
N SER A 199 2.82 26.22 6.86
CA SER A 199 4.12 26.91 6.86
C SER A 199 5.22 26.12 7.58
N GLY A 200 5.17 24.79 7.48
CA GLY A 200 6.24 23.90 7.90
C GLY A 200 7.20 23.56 6.77
N GLN A 201 8.11 22.62 7.03
CA GLN A 201 9.16 22.20 6.10
C GLN A 201 8.91 20.80 5.55
N VAL A 202 9.22 20.58 4.28
CA VAL A 202 9.32 19.25 3.67
C VAL A 202 10.77 18.82 3.68
N LEU A 203 11.06 17.72 4.35
CA LEU A 203 12.40 17.22 4.57
C LEU A 203 12.48 15.74 4.19
N TYR A 204 13.67 15.29 3.82
CA TYR A 204 13.92 13.94 3.34
C TYR A 204 15.08 13.33 4.12
N ALA A 205 14.88 12.14 4.65
CA ALA A 205 15.94 11.32 5.25
C ALA A 205 16.12 10.08 4.36
N LYS A 206 17.32 9.91 3.78
CA LYS A 206 17.58 8.82 2.82
C LYS A 206 17.90 7.51 3.53
N THR A 207 18.51 7.63 4.70
CA THR A 207 18.92 6.52 5.55
C THR A 207 18.47 6.79 6.98
N PRO A 208 18.39 5.75 7.84
CA PRO A 208 18.11 5.93 9.25
C PRO A 208 18.99 7.01 9.90
N GLN A 209 20.28 7.05 9.55
CA GLN A 209 21.26 8.00 10.10
C GLN A 209 20.98 9.46 9.73
N ASP A 210 20.20 9.72 8.67
CA ASP A 210 19.84 11.08 8.24
C ASP A 210 18.71 11.69 9.08
N VAL A 211 17.91 10.87 9.78
CA VAL A 211 16.71 11.32 10.52
C VAL A 211 17.07 12.39 11.56
N ILE A 212 18.13 12.18 12.34
CA ILE A 212 18.52 13.09 13.41
C ILE A 212 19.09 14.42 12.88
N PRO A 213 20.04 14.44 11.92
CA PRO A 213 20.45 15.68 11.24
C PRO A 213 19.28 16.49 10.67
N VAL A 214 18.30 15.82 10.08
CA VAL A 214 17.09 16.47 9.53
C VAL A 214 16.21 17.05 10.63
N ILE A 215 15.96 16.33 11.73
CA ILE A 215 15.24 16.90 12.88
C ILE A 215 15.97 18.13 13.42
N LYS A 216 17.31 18.08 13.49
CA LYS A 216 18.12 19.20 13.97
C LYS A 216 17.91 20.46 13.12
N SER A 217 17.78 20.36 11.80
CA SER A 217 17.56 21.53 10.93
C SER A 217 16.25 22.26 11.21
N VAL A 218 15.19 21.55 11.63
CA VAL A 218 13.91 22.15 12.04
C VAL A 218 14.09 23.05 13.28
N LEU A 219 15.05 22.73 14.14
CA LEU A 219 15.28 23.38 15.43
C LEU A 219 16.43 24.41 15.42
N GLN A 220 17.13 24.60 14.30
CA GLN A 220 18.38 25.39 14.20
C GLN A 220 18.24 26.89 14.42
N ASN A 221 17.02 27.44 14.49
CA ASN A 221 16.79 28.88 14.66
C ASN A 221 15.74 29.14 15.76
N PRO A 222 16.15 29.11 17.04
CA PRO A 222 15.23 29.35 18.15
C PRO A 222 14.66 30.77 18.10
N GLY A 223 13.34 30.88 18.19
CA GLY A 223 12.64 32.15 18.29
C GLY A 223 12.54 32.67 19.73
N PRO A 224 12.00 33.88 19.94
CA PRO A 224 11.82 34.45 21.27
C PRO A 224 10.65 33.83 22.07
N ARG A 225 9.94 32.85 21.51
CA ARG A 225 8.76 32.20 22.10
C ARG A 225 9.14 30.83 22.67
N PRO A 226 8.51 30.35 23.75
CA PRO A 226 8.65 28.97 24.20
C PRO A 226 8.32 27.97 23.08
N LEU A 227 9.07 26.86 23.00
CA LEU A 227 8.84 25.80 22.03
C LEU A 227 7.84 24.77 22.56
N GLU A 228 6.89 24.38 21.72
CA GLU A 228 6.11 23.15 21.89
C GLU A 228 6.33 22.25 20.69
N LEU A 229 6.94 21.10 20.96
CA LEU A 229 7.36 20.17 19.92
C LEU A 229 6.66 18.83 20.12
N VAL A 230 5.96 18.36 19.09
CA VAL A 230 5.34 17.03 19.10
C VAL A 230 5.95 16.19 18.00
N PHE A 231 6.52 15.04 18.38
CA PHE A 231 6.89 14.01 17.42
C PHE A 231 5.67 13.15 17.12
N VAL A 232 5.33 13.01 15.85
CA VAL A 232 4.28 12.13 15.35
C VAL A 232 4.97 11.07 14.52
N ILE A 233 5.08 9.86 15.04
CA ILE A 233 5.93 8.81 14.48
C ILE A 233 5.07 7.63 14.06
N ASP A 234 5.26 7.18 12.83
CA ASP A 234 4.76 5.90 12.35
C ASP A 234 5.43 4.75 13.14
N ALA A 235 4.65 3.84 13.70
CA ALA A 235 5.13 2.72 14.51
C ALA A 235 4.95 1.33 13.86
N THR A 236 4.72 1.26 12.55
CA THR A 236 4.61 0.00 11.78
C THR A 236 5.97 -0.65 11.48
N GLU A 237 5.96 -1.89 10.99
CA GLU A 237 7.16 -2.72 10.82
C GLU A 237 8.19 -2.13 9.85
N SER A 238 7.79 -1.31 8.87
CA SER A 238 8.73 -0.67 7.95
C SER A 238 9.71 0.29 8.64
N MET A 239 9.32 0.87 9.78
CA MET A 239 10.04 1.92 10.50
C MET A 239 11.08 1.40 11.51
N VAL A 240 11.38 0.09 11.52
CA VAL A 240 12.22 -0.55 12.56
C VAL A 240 13.61 0.08 12.65
N ASP A 241 14.25 0.34 11.51
CA ASP A 241 15.63 0.83 11.48
C ASP A 241 15.71 2.32 11.84
N GLU A 242 14.78 3.14 11.36
CA GLU A 242 14.68 4.57 11.68
C GLU A 242 14.37 4.77 13.17
N ILE A 243 13.43 4.01 13.73
CA ILE A 243 13.09 4.14 15.15
C ILE A 243 14.24 3.70 16.05
N LYS A 244 15.04 2.73 15.60
CA LYS A 244 16.27 2.36 16.32
C LYS A 244 17.23 3.55 16.39
N GLU A 245 17.51 4.21 15.27
CA GLU A 245 18.36 5.42 15.26
C GLU A 245 17.75 6.54 16.13
N VAL A 246 16.44 6.79 16.01
CA VAL A 246 15.73 7.81 16.81
C VAL A 246 15.87 7.52 18.30
N ARG A 247 15.74 6.26 18.74
CA ARG A 247 15.92 5.86 20.15
C ARG A 247 17.32 6.08 20.68
N GLU A 248 18.33 5.92 19.83
CA GLU A 248 19.74 6.08 20.21
C GLU A 248 20.12 7.56 20.31
N MET A 249 19.65 8.39 19.38
CA MET A 249 20.27 9.69 19.10
C MET A 249 19.37 10.92 19.35
N ILE A 250 18.05 10.75 19.55
CA ILE A 250 17.16 11.90 19.74
C ILE A 250 17.41 12.63 21.07
N GLU A 251 17.64 11.91 22.18
CA GLU A 251 17.84 12.53 23.49
C GLU A 251 19.14 13.36 23.54
N PRO A 252 20.30 12.85 23.10
CA PRO A 252 21.51 13.67 22.98
C PRO A 252 21.29 14.93 22.13
N MET A 253 20.62 14.80 20.98
CA MET A 253 20.33 15.94 20.10
C MET A 253 19.41 16.97 20.77
N LEU A 254 18.33 16.53 21.43
CA LEU A 254 17.42 17.43 22.14
C LEU A 254 18.11 18.15 23.32
N LYS A 255 19.00 17.46 24.05
CA LYS A 255 19.83 18.07 25.11
C LYS A 255 20.73 19.19 24.58
N GLU A 256 21.22 19.06 23.36
CA GLU A 256 22.03 20.10 22.69
C GLU A 256 21.15 21.29 22.26
N MET A 257 20.02 21.02 21.63
CA MET A 257 19.24 22.04 20.92
C MET A 257 18.27 22.82 21.80
N LEU A 258 17.57 22.16 22.72
CA LEU A 258 16.48 22.75 23.49
C LEU A 258 16.89 23.87 24.46
N PRO A 259 18.10 23.88 25.09
CA PRO A 259 18.53 24.98 25.95
C PRO A 259 18.63 26.35 25.26
N SER A 260 18.63 26.40 23.92
CA SER A 260 18.63 27.64 23.16
C SER A 260 17.26 28.32 23.08
N TRP A 261 16.19 27.64 23.51
CA TRP A 261 14.82 28.16 23.56
C TRP A 261 14.50 28.73 24.96
N PRO A 262 13.67 29.78 25.08
CA PRO A 262 13.32 30.37 26.39
C PRO A 262 12.69 29.40 27.38
N ALA A 263 11.86 28.49 26.86
CA ALA A 263 11.30 27.33 27.53
C ALA A 263 10.89 26.32 26.46
N TRP A 264 10.73 25.05 26.82
CA TRP A 264 10.37 24.02 25.86
C TRP A 264 9.54 22.91 26.51
N ARG A 265 8.65 22.30 25.73
CA ARG A 265 7.99 21.03 26.06
C ARG A 265 8.00 20.13 24.84
N VAL A 266 8.30 18.85 25.04
CA VAL A 266 8.25 17.82 24.01
C VAL A 266 7.13 16.81 24.30
N ALA A 267 6.50 16.27 23.26
CA ALA A 267 5.53 15.19 23.36
C ALA A 267 5.73 14.16 22.25
N LEU A 268 5.16 12.97 22.42
CA LEU A 268 5.26 11.87 21.47
C LEU A 268 3.87 11.28 21.21
N VAL A 269 3.47 11.30 19.95
CA VAL A 269 2.30 10.59 19.43
C VAL A 269 2.78 9.53 18.45
N LEU A 270 2.20 8.34 18.57
CA LEU A 270 2.44 7.21 17.68
C LEU A 270 1.17 6.94 16.89
N TYR A 271 1.31 6.53 15.64
CA TYR A 271 0.22 5.99 14.83
C TYR A 271 0.65 4.71 14.12
N LYS A 272 -0.33 3.93 13.67
CA LYS A 272 -0.19 2.72 12.84
C LYS A 272 -1.38 2.62 11.89
N ASP A 273 -1.55 1.49 11.22
CA ASP A 273 -2.75 1.19 10.44
C ASP A 273 -3.97 0.82 11.32
N TYR A 274 -5.13 0.80 10.69
CA TYR A 274 -6.38 0.31 11.25
C TYR A 274 -6.31 -1.19 11.57
N PHE A 275 -6.97 -1.55 12.68
CA PHE A 275 -7.01 -2.91 13.22
C PHE A 275 -5.67 -3.45 13.73
N GLU A 276 -4.70 -2.56 13.98
CA GLU A 276 -3.50 -2.85 14.76
C GLU A 276 -3.76 -2.84 16.27
N ASP A 277 -2.72 -3.13 17.08
CA ASP A 277 -2.80 -3.11 18.54
C ASP A 277 -3.19 -1.74 19.11
N PHE A 278 -2.91 -0.66 18.37
CA PHE A 278 -3.49 0.66 18.57
C PHE A 278 -3.51 1.40 17.23
N LEU A 279 -4.53 2.25 17.01
CA LEU A 279 -4.58 3.15 15.86
C LEU A 279 -3.70 4.38 16.08
N THR A 280 -3.90 5.05 17.21
CA THR A 280 -3.07 6.17 17.68
C THR A 280 -2.82 6.07 19.18
N ARG A 281 -1.72 6.66 19.64
CA ARG A 281 -1.39 6.70 21.06
C ARG A 281 -0.55 7.93 21.39
N VAL A 282 -1.00 8.72 22.36
CA VAL A 282 -0.14 9.68 23.05
C VAL A 282 0.81 8.89 23.96
N ALA A 283 2.01 8.58 23.47
CA ALA A 283 3.01 7.83 24.22
C ALA A 283 3.72 8.71 25.26
N CYS A 284 3.81 10.01 25.01
CA CYS A 284 4.28 11.00 25.98
C CYS A 284 3.43 12.26 25.85
N ASN A 285 2.82 12.69 26.96
CA ASN A 285 2.27 14.04 27.05
C ASN A 285 3.40 15.08 27.04
N PHE A 286 3.05 16.35 26.84
CA PHE A 286 4.01 17.45 26.93
C PHE A 286 4.80 17.41 28.24
N THR A 287 6.13 17.38 28.13
CA THR A 287 7.07 17.36 29.25
C THR A 287 8.32 18.17 28.93
N ASP A 288 8.92 18.73 29.97
CA ASP A 288 10.25 19.34 29.98
C ASP A 288 11.33 18.41 30.55
N ASP A 289 11.02 17.12 30.74
CA ASP A 289 11.96 16.08 31.17
C ASP A 289 12.26 15.11 30.02
N LEU A 290 13.46 15.24 29.44
CA LEU A 290 13.93 14.36 28.37
C LEU A 290 14.07 12.90 28.80
N THR A 291 14.21 12.62 30.10
CA THR A 291 14.23 11.26 30.63
C THR A 291 12.87 10.60 30.50
N VAL A 292 11.79 11.35 30.78
CA VAL A 292 10.41 10.89 30.60
C VAL A 292 10.14 10.65 29.11
N PHE A 293 10.52 11.59 28.26
CA PHE A 293 10.39 11.45 26.80
C PHE A 293 11.13 10.21 26.27
N ARG A 294 12.40 10.04 26.64
CA ARG A 294 13.22 8.89 26.22
C ARG A 294 12.64 7.57 26.72
N LYS A 295 12.11 7.53 27.94
CA LYS A 295 11.44 6.33 28.47
C LYS A 295 10.20 5.98 27.64
N SER A 296 9.38 6.96 27.29
CA SER A 296 8.20 6.74 26.44
C SER A 296 8.57 6.25 25.04
N LEU A 297 9.61 6.83 24.43
CA LEU A 297 10.11 6.41 23.11
C LEU A 297 10.64 4.97 23.10
N ASN A 298 11.19 4.49 24.21
CA ASN A 298 11.63 3.10 24.35
C ASN A 298 10.49 2.14 24.75
N ASN A 299 9.30 2.65 25.07
CA ASN A 299 8.19 1.87 25.61
C ASN A 299 7.09 1.59 24.57
N PHE A 300 7.48 1.22 23.36
CA PHE A 300 6.56 0.67 22.36
C PHE A 300 7.24 -0.31 21.42
N ARG A 301 6.45 -1.17 20.78
CA ARG A 301 6.93 -2.11 19.75
C ARG A 301 6.66 -1.54 18.38
N VAL A 302 7.67 -1.62 17.53
CA VAL A 302 7.59 -1.34 16.09
C VAL A 302 7.26 -2.66 15.43
N GLN A 303 6.02 -2.81 14.96
CA GLN A 303 5.48 -4.06 14.44
C GLN A 303 4.11 -3.79 13.80
N GLY A 304 3.65 -4.75 13.01
CA GLY A 304 2.37 -4.63 12.31
C GLY A 304 2.55 -3.77 11.07
N GLY A 305 1.43 -3.28 10.54
CA GLY A 305 1.42 -2.84 9.16
C GLY A 305 1.19 -4.05 8.27
N ARG A 306 0.29 -3.90 7.31
CA ARG A 306 -0.13 -4.98 6.41
C ARG A 306 -0.02 -4.47 5.00
N ASP A 307 -1.05 -3.76 4.53
CA ASP A 307 -0.89 -2.92 3.36
C ASP A 307 -0.04 -1.69 3.68
N ILE A 308 0.56 -1.07 2.65
CA ILE A 308 1.46 0.08 2.83
C ILE A 308 0.77 1.33 3.40
N PRO A 309 -0.43 1.77 2.95
CA PRO A 309 -1.02 3.00 3.47
C PRO A 309 -1.33 2.96 4.98
N GLU A 310 -1.13 4.08 5.66
CA GLU A 310 -1.18 4.18 7.12
C GLU A 310 -2.22 5.19 7.64
N ALA A 311 -2.48 5.21 8.96
CA ALA A 311 -3.44 6.15 9.57
C ALA A 311 -2.81 7.53 9.93
N VAL A 312 -2.03 8.11 9.03
CA VAL A 312 -1.30 9.38 9.23
C VAL A 312 -2.19 10.49 9.80
N TYR A 313 -3.38 10.70 9.22
CA TYR A 313 -4.28 11.77 9.64
C TYR A 313 -4.85 11.56 11.04
N GLU A 314 -5.11 10.31 11.44
CA GLU A 314 -5.55 10.00 12.81
C GLU A 314 -4.45 10.36 13.81
N GLY A 315 -3.19 10.06 13.48
CA GLY A 315 -2.01 10.43 14.28
C GLY A 315 -1.85 11.93 14.45
N LEU A 316 -2.01 12.70 13.36
CA LEU A 316 -1.95 14.15 13.39
C LEU A 316 -3.10 14.79 14.16
N ASP A 317 -4.33 14.29 14.00
CA ASP A 317 -5.49 14.74 14.79
C ASP A 317 -5.25 14.52 16.29
N THR A 318 -4.72 13.35 16.65
CA THR A 318 -4.33 13.02 18.03
C THR A 318 -3.29 14.02 18.58
N ALA A 319 -2.30 14.41 17.78
CA ALA A 319 -1.29 15.41 18.16
C ALA A 319 -1.90 16.82 18.31
N LEU A 320 -2.81 17.21 17.43
CA LEU A 320 -3.49 18.50 17.47
C LEU A 320 -4.45 18.62 18.65
N ALA A 321 -4.95 17.49 19.18
CA ALA A 321 -5.79 17.42 20.37
C ALA A 321 -5.03 17.65 21.70
N LEU A 322 -3.70 17.62 21.70
CA LEU A 322 -2.88 17.88 22.90
C LEU A 322 -3.09 19.30 23.47
N PRO A 323 -2.79 19.53 24.77
CA PRO A 323 -2.99 20.82 25.43
C PRO A 323 -1.87 21.83 25.10
N TRP A 324 -1.89 22.34 23.86
CA TRP A 324 -0.96 23.35 23.36
C TRP A 324 -1.11 24.70 24.10
N ILE A 325 0.00 25.33 24.47
CA ILE A 325 0.07 26.67 25.08
C ILE A 325 -0.13 27.74 24.00
N PRO A 326 -1.13 28.63 24.12
CA PRO A 326 -1.29 29.77 23.23
C PRO A 326 -0.07 30.69 23.23
N GLY A 327 0.32 31.20 22.05
CA GLY A 327 1.44 32.12 21.92
C GLY A 327 2.84 31.47 21.94
N SER A 328 2.93 30.15 22.12
CA SER A 328 4.18 29.40 21.94
C SER A 328 4.52 29.20 20.45
N ASP A 329 5.78 28.84 20.16
CA ASP A 329 6.19 28.31 18.87
C ASP A 329 5.83 26.82 18.80
N ARG A 330 4.83 26.47 17.99
CA ARG A 330 4.21 25.14 17.97
C ARG A 330 4.60 24.39 16.72
N LYS A 331 5.27 23.25 16.90
CA LYS A 331 5.79 22.43 15.80
C LYS A 331 5.39 20.98 15.99
N ILE A 332 4.90 20.37 14.92
CA ILE A 332 4.86 18.93 14.75
C ILE A 332 6.06 18.54 13.89
N ILE A 333 6.72 17.43 14.24
CA ILE A 333 7.63 16.69 13.37
C ILE A 333 6.95 15.35 13.07
N LEU A 334 6.42 15.22 11.85
CA LEU A 334 5.86 13.98 11.32
C LEU A 334 6.98 13.16 10.70
N ILE A 335 7.12 11.90 11.10
CA ILE A 335 8.12 10.96 10.58
C ILE A 335 7.38 9.72 10.06
N GLY A 336 7.53 9.41 8.79
CA GLY A 336 6.93 8.24 8.15
C GLY A 336 7.41 8.05 6.71
N ASP A 337 7.24 6.84 6.20
CA ASP A 337 7.63 6.39 4.85
C ASP A 337 6.42 6.14 3.93
N ALA A 338 5.24 5.90 4.51
CA ALA A 338 4.02 5.57 3.79
C ALA A 338 2.96 6.71 3.75
N PRO A 339 2.08 6.72 2.72
CA PRO A 339 1.02 7.72 2.60
C PRO A 339 -0.17 7.37 3.50
N PRO A 340 -1.07 8.34 3.75
CA PRO A 340 -2.38 8.01 4.31
C PRO A 340 -3.20 7.13 3.35
N HIS A 341 -4.16 6.38 3.90
CA HIS A 341 -5.15 5.67 3.09
C HIS A 341 -5.82 6.58 2.04
N PRO A 342 -5.95 6.16 0.76
CA PRO A 342 -6.53 6.97 -0.32
C PRO A 342 -8.01 7.32 -0.09
N LYS A 343 -8.71 6.52 0.71
CA LYS A 343 -10.05 6.83 1.21
C LYS A 343 -10.02 6.85 2.73
N PRO A 344 -10.63 7.86 3.39
CA PRO A 344 -10.77 7.87 4.83
C PRO A 344 -11.45 6.60 5.33
N ARG A 345 -10.80 5.87 6.24
CA ARG A 345 -11.39 4.71 6.93
C ARG A 345 -12.03 5.13 8.26
N GLY A 346 -11.56 6.24 8.84
CA GLY A 346 -12.15 6.92 9.99
C GLY A 346 -12.93 8.18 9.59
N ARG A 347 -13.18 9.05 10.57
CA ARG A 347 -13.85 10.35 10.35
C ARG A 347 -12.89 11.46 9.98
N ILE A 348 -11.59 11.25 10.18
CA ILE A 348 -10.58 12.28 10.03
C ILE A 348 -10.17 12.38 8.57
N THR A 349 -10.23 13.60 8.04
CA THR A 349 -9.79 13.93 6.69
C THR A 349 -8.55 14.81 6.72
N GLN A 350 -7.84 14.88 5.60
CA GLN A 350 -6.73 15.81 5.41
C GLN A 350 -7.15 17.25 5.74
N GLU A 351 -8.30 17.69 5.23
CA GLU A 351 -8.82 19.05 5.41
C GLU A 351 -9.06 19.36 6.89
N MET A 352 -9.59 18.41 7.67
CA MET A 352 -9.79 18.58 9.11
C MET A 352 -8.47 18.81 9.84
N VAL A 353 -7.44 18.01 9.53
CA VAL A 353 -6.10 18.15 10.12
C VAL A 353 -5.47 19.48 9.74
N GLU A 354 -5.50 19.86 8.46
CA GLU A 354 -4.95 21.13 7.97
C GLU A 354 -5.64 22.33 8.63
N ASN A 355 -6.97 22.31 8.76
CA ASN A 355 -7.73 23.38 9.39
C ASN A 355 -7.44 23.47 10.89
N ALA A 356 -7.44 22.35 11.60
CA ALA A 356 -7.12 22.32 13.03
C ALA A 356 -5.69 22.82 13.32
N ALA A 357 -4.72 22.45 12.47
CA ALA A 357 -3.35 22.95 12.59
C ALA A 357 -3.25 24.47 12.35
N LYS A 358 -3.96 25.00 11.35
CA LYS A 358 -4.01 26.45 11.08
C LYS A 358 -4.66 27.23 12.22
N GLU A 359 -5.81 26.78 12.72
CA GLU A 359 -6.50 27.39 13.86
C GLU A 359 -5.61 27.45 15.10
N LYS A 360 -4.82 26.38 15.31
CA LYS A 360 -3.85 26.30 16.40
C LYS A 360 -2.48 26.86 16.02
N SER A 361 -2.29 27.46 14.85
CA SER A 361 -0.98 27.96 14.38
C SER A 361 0.18 26.97 14.61
N VAL A 362 -0.05 25.69 14.35
CA VAL A 362 0.93 24.60 14.48
C VAL A 362 1.58 24.39 13.12
N GLN A 363 2.91 24.42 13.07
CA GLN A 363 3.68 24.12 11.87
C GLN A 363 3.93 22.62 11.77
N MET A 364 3.54 21.98 10.67
CA MET A 364 3.83 20.57 10.42
C MET A 364 5.11 20.45 9.58
N ASN A 365 6.20 20.03 10.22
CA ASN A 365 7.44 19.69 9.54
C ASN A 365 7.41 18.19 9.26
N VAL A 366 7.51 17.82 8.00
CA VAL A 366 7.36 16.43 7.56
C VAL A 366 8.72 15.88 7.14
N ILE A 367 9.08 14.73 7.67
CA ILE A 367 10.29 13.98 7.33
C ILE A 367 9.82 12.75 6.58
N ILE A 368 10.05 12.76 5.27
CA ILE A 368 9.69 11.69 4.35
C ILE A 368 10.87 10.71 4.28
N LEU A 369 10.57 9.45 4.48
CA LEU A 369 11.50 8.32 4.41
C LEU A 369 11.25 7.50 3.14
N PRO A 370 12.26 6.82 2.58
CA PRO A 370 12.06 5.92 1.46
C PRO A 370 11.26 4.69 1.88
N HIS A 371 10.49 4.13 0.96
CA HIS A 371 9.76 2.88 1.16
C HIS A 371 10.07 1.90 0.02
N GLY A 372 10.53 0.70 0.37
CA GLY A 372 10.90 -0.34 -0.60
C GLY A 372 9.74 -1.27 -0.96
N ASN A 373 10.03 -2.26 -1.80
CA ASN A 373 9.08 -3.36 -2.02
C ASN A 373 8.96 -4.24 -0.77
N THR A 374 7.74 -4.64 -0.46
CA THR A 374 7.40 -5.51 0.69
C THR A 374 6.54 -6.69 0.25
N TYR A 375 6.34 -7.68 1.11
CA TYR A 375 5.62 -8.93 0.80
C TYR A 375 4.09 -8.81 0.85
#